data_AF-A0A5C4YBJ1-F1
#
_entry.id   AF-A0A5C4YBJ1-F1
#
_cell.length_a   1.000
_cell.length_b   1.000
_cell.length_c   1.000
_cell.angle_alpha   90.00
_cell.angle_beta   90.00
_cell.angle_gamma   90.00
#
_symmetry.space_group_name_H-M   'P 1'
#
loop_
_entity.id
_entity.type
_entity.pdbx_description
1 polymer ?
#
loop_
_entity_poly.entity_id
_entity_poly.type
_entity_poly.pdbx_seq_one_letter_code
_entity_poly.pdbx_strand_id
1 'polypeptide(L)'
;MTFTPTQKELFNKNIEALSNLFLKESLKEIKSSKFELILGKDKLDINLKDTSIKNNGGGYSENLLYQDPIKELQTMLNTYNDKYLLYPVLYFYGFGNGILFKALLQNKNHQHIVVFEKDIEIIWVIFHILDFSSELQNARLMILQTSSLDIEFFSNFCSSKPFFQFSRIYFLELMSHYYERFHEDVLGLNKKLAETFKYSILSHGNDPLDALQGIEQFVYNLPQMITHPSYKELLSKRKNSSDTAIIVSTGPSLTKQLPLLKKYASKATIFCADSSYPILAKHGIKPDYVCMLERSEFTAEFFNHDFGEFDRD
;
A
#
# COMPACT_ATOMS: atom_id res chain seq x y z
N MET A 1 8.54 -34.82 -13.17
CA MET A 1 7.61 -35.39 -12.18
C MET A 1 6.30 -35.71 -12.86
N THR A 2 5.63 -36.81 -12.51
CA THR A 2 4.33 -37.18 -13.08
C THR A 2 3.29 -37.25 -11.98
N PHE A 3 2.24 -36.43 -12.06
CA PHE A 3 1.16 -36.39 -11.08
C PHE A 3 0.00 -37.32 -11.46
N THR A 4 -0.58 -37.96 -10.44
CA THR A 4 -1.80 -38.77 -10.58
C THR A 4 -3.01 -37.92 -10.96
N PRO A 5 -4.09 -38.51 -11.49
CA PRO A 5 -5.33 -37.76 -11.80
C PRO A 5 -5.87 -36.96 -10.60
N THR A 6 -5.90 -37.56 -9.41
CA THR A 6 -6.36 -36.91 -8.18
C THR A 6 -5.48 -35.70 -7.79
N GLN A 7 -4.17 -35.78 -7.98
CA GLN A 7 -3.27 -34.65 -7.73
C GLN A 7 -3.46 -33.51 -8.74
N LYS A 8 -3.81 -33.82 -9.99
CA LYS A 8 -4.16 -32.80 -10.99
C LYS A 8 -5.49 -32.13 -10.68
N GLU A 9 -6.49 -32.89 -10.22
CA GLU A 9 -7.75 -32.32 -9.73
C GLU A 9 -7.52 -31.39 -8.54
N LEU A 10 -6.66 -31.79 -7.60
CA LEU A 10 -6.28 -30.96 -6.46
C LEU A 10 -5.58 -29.66 -6.89
N PHE A 11 -4.64 -29.75 -7.82
CA PHE A 11 -4.00 -28.57 -8.40
C PHE A 11 -5.03 -27.63 -9.03
N ASN A 12 -5.95 -28.15 -9.84
CA ASN A 12 -7.01 -27.34 -10.44
C ASN A 12 -7.90 -26.67 -9.38
N LYS A 13 -8.25 -27.38 -8.31
CA LYS A 13 -9.00 -26.82 -7.18
C LYS A 13 -8.29 -25.63 -6.54
N ASN A 14 -6.98 -25.73 -6.31
CA ASN A 14 -6.17 -24.63 -5.78
C ASN A 14 -6.06 -23.45 -6.76
N ILE A 15 -5.87 -23.74 -8.05
CA ILE A 15 -5.78 -22.76 -9.15
C ILE A 15 -7.10 -22.00 -9.33
N GLU A 16 -8.23 -22.67 -9.15
CA GLU A 16 -9.56 -22.05 -9.18
C GLU A 16 -9.76 -21.09 -8.01
N ALA A 17 -9.29 -21.45 -6.82
CA ALA A 17 -9.37 -20.62 -5.62
C ALA A 17 -8.39 -19.44 -5.59
N LEU A 18 -7.34 -19.47 -6.42
CA LEU A 18 -6.34 -18.41 -6.47
C LEU A 18 -6.89 -17.15 -7.18
N SER A 19 -6.97 -16.04 -6.43
CA SER A 19 -7.46 -14.75 -6.93
C SER A 19 -6.46 -14.00 -7.82
N ASN A 20 -5.16 -14.24 -7.65
CA ASN A 20 -4.10 -13.63 -8.44
C ASN A 20 -4.06 -14.24 -9.85
N LEU A 21 -4.64 -13.54 -10.83
CA LEU A 21 -4.75 -14.00 -12.21
C LEU A 21 -3.39 -14.21 -12.89
N PHE A 22 -2.41 -13.35 -12.62
CA PHE A 22 -1.08 -13.48 -13.23
C PHE A 22 -0.39 -14.76 -12.75
N LEU A 23 -0.33 -14.96 -11.43
CA LEU A 23 0.26 -16.16 -10.84
C LEU A 23 -0.50 -17.43 -11.30
N LYS A 24 -1.83 -17.34 -11.41
CA LYS A 24 -2.68 -18.43 -11.89
C LYS A 24 -2.29 -18.89 -13.29
N GLU A 25 -2.09 -17.96 -14.22
CA GLU A 25 -1.68 -18.31 -15.59
C GLU A 25 -0.23 -18.80 -15.63
N SER A 26 0.69 -18.15 -14.91
CA SER A 26 2.08 -18.61 -14.83
C SER A 26 2.20 -20.04 -14.29
N LEU A 27 1.39 -20.42 -13.30
CA LEU A 27 1.38 -21.79 -12.76
C LEU A 27 0.84 -22.80 -13.77
N LYS A 28 -0.15 -22.45 -14.60
CA LYS A 28 -0.70 -23.36 -15.63
C LYS A 28 0.28 -23.61 -16.78
N GLU A 29 1.16 -22.66 -17.07
CA GLU A 29 2.15 -22.77 -18.14
C GLU A 29 3.31 -23.71 -17.80
N ILE A 30 3.52 -24.03 -16.51
CA ILE A 30 4.58 -24.93 -16.06
C ILE A 30 4.27 -26.37 -16.50
N LYS A 31 5.15 -26.92 -17.34
CA LYS A 31 5.07 -28.31 -17.85
C LYS A 31 5.95 -29.29 -17.07
N SER A 32 7.02 -28.79 -16.48
CA SER A 32 8.01 -29.55 -15.73
C SER A 32 8.63 -28.67 -14.67
N SER A 33 9.07 -29.28 -13.57
CA SER A 33 9.79 -28.58 -12.52
C SER A 33 11.18 -29.16 -12.30
N LYS A 34 12.13 -28.30 -11.94
CA LYS A 34 13.46 -28.67 -11.43
C LYS A 34 13.42 -29.24 -10.01
N PHE A 35 12.30 -29.11 -9.30
CA PHE A 35 12.15 -29.66 -7.96
C PHE A 35 11.73 -31.13 -7.99
N GLU A 36 12.42 -31.92 -7.18
CA GLU A 36 12.06 -33.30 -6.84
C GLU A 36 11.32 -33.31 -5.50
N LEU A 37 10.20 -34.02 -5.43
CA LEU A 37 9.37 -34.16 -4.24
C LEU A 37 9.90 -35.31 -3.39
N ILE A 38 10.20 -35.02 -2.13
CA ILE A 38 10.62 -36.00 -1.13
C ILE A 38 9.49 -36.11 -0.10
N LEU A 39 8.97 -37.33 0.04
CA LEU A 39 7.94 -37.65 1.02
C LEU A 39 8.54 -38.60 2.06
N GLY A 40 8.48 -38.20 3.32
CA GLY A 40 8.86 -39.03 4.45
C GLY A 40 7.75 -39.99 4.87
N LYS A 41 7.91 -40.58 6.06
CA LYS A 41 6.92 -41.50 6.64
C LYS A 41 5.73 -40.76 7.23
N ASP A 42 5.96 -39.56 7.78
CA ASP A 42 4.90 -38.69 8.29
C ASP A 42 4.28 -37.90 7.14
N LYS A 43 2.97 -37.65 7.20
CA LYS A 43 2.25 -36.84 6.21
C LYS A 43 2.72 -35.37 6.23
N LEU A 44 3.31 -34.93 7.33
CA LEU A 44 3.90 -33.60 7.48
C LEU A 44 5.36 -33.54 6.99
N ASP A 45 5.98 -34.69 6.72
CA ASP A 45 7.37 -34.78 6.26
C ASP A 45 7.41 -34.65 4.74
N ILE A 46 7.13 -33.44 4.27
CA ILE A 46 7.15 -33.07 2.85
C ILE A 46 8.32 -32.12 2.63
N ASN A 47 9.20 -32.46 1.69
CA ASN A 47 10.33 -31.62 1.33
C ASN A 47 10.48 -31.55 -0.20
N LEU A 48 11.13 -30.50 -0.69
CA LEU A 48 11.52 -30.40 -2.10
C LEU A 48 13.04 -30.28 -2.22
N LYS A 49 13.57 -30.88 -3.28
CA LYS A 49 14.98 -30.82 -3.64
C LYS A 49 15.14 -30.16 -5.00
N ASP A 50 15.86 -29.04 -5.05
CA ASP A 50 16.21 -28.34 -6.28
C ASP A 50 17.32 -29.12 -7.02
N THR A 51 16.97 -29.84 -8.08
CA THR A 51 17.91 -30.65 -8.86
C THR A 51 18.89 -29.82 -9.70
N SER A 52 18.65 -28.51 -9.86
CA SER A 52 19.58 -27.61 -10.55
C SER A 52 20.82 -27.26 -9.71
N ILE A 53 20.79 -27.50 -8.39
CA ILE A 53 21.85 -27.19 -7.45
C ILE A 53 22.67 -28.44 -7.15
N LYS A 54 23.98 -28.35 -7.35
CA LYS A 54 24.93 -29.40 -6.96
C LYS A 54 25.37 -29.17 -5.52
N ASN A 55 25.18 -30.16 -4.64
CA ASN A 55 25.71 -30.10 -3.27
C ASN A 55 27.23 -30.28 -3.28
N ASN A 56 27.94 -29.42 -2.56
CA ASN A 56 29.40 -29.42 -2.49
C ASN A 56 29.97 -30.37 -1.41
N GLY A 57 29.17 -31.29 -0.87
CA GLY A 57 29.65 -32.36 0.02
C GLY A 57 29.96 -31.96 1.47
N GLY A 58 29.73 -30.71 1.88
CA GLY A 58 29.56 -30.37 3.29
C GLY A 58 28.23 -30.93 3.78
N GLY A 59 28.12 -31.44 5.01
CA GLY A 59 26.92 -32.12 5.55
C GLY A 59 25.62 -31.31 5.60
N TYR A 60 25.56 -30.15 4.95
CA TYR A 60 24.41 -29.29 4.75
C TYR A 60 23.96 -29.34 3.28
N SER A 61 22.70 -29.72 3.04
CA SER A 61 22.16 -29.84 1.69
C SER A 61 21.52 -28.52 1.25
N GLU A 62 22.28 -27.66 0.59
CA GLU A 62 21.81 -26.36 0.05
C GLU A 62 20.69 -26.51 -0.99
N ASN A 63 20.54 -27.71 -1.55
CA ASN A 63 19.50 -28.01 -2.52
C ASN A 63 18.16 -28.45 -1.93
N LEU A 64 18.07 -28.68 -0.62
CA LEU A 64 16.80 -28.99 0.04
C LEU A 64 16.14 -27.71 0.56
N LEU A 65 14.80 -27.65 0.54
CA LEU A 65 14.08 -26.56 1.19
C LEU A 65 14.32 -26.55 2.70
N TYR A 66 14.38 -27.73 3.31
CA TYR A 66 14.60 -27.93 4.74
C TYR A 66 15.64 -29.04 4.97
N GLN A 67 16.42 -28.96 6.04
CA GLN A 67 17.28 -30.06 6.46
C GLN A 67 16.47 -31.11 7.24
N ASP A 68 15.54 -30.65 8.08
CA ASP A 68 14.61 -31.49 8.84
C ASP A 68 13.23 -30.81 8.86
N PRO A 69 12.33 -31.17 7.90
CA PRO A 69 11.05 -30.51 7.73
C PRO A 69 10.19 -30.49 9.01
N ILE A 70 10.18 -31.58 9.77
CA ILE A 70 9.35 -31.72 10.97
C ILE A 70 9.90 -30.86 12.11
N LYS A 71 11.22 -30.93 12.35
CA LYS A 71 11.85 -30.16 13.42
C LYS A 71 11.80 -28.66 13.15
N GLU A 72 12.06 -28.24 11.91
CA GLU A 72 11.98 -26.84 11.50
C GLU A 72 10.53 -26.31 11.60
N LEU A 73 9.54 -27.10 11.16
CA LEU A 73 8.13 -26.78 11.33
C LEU A 73 7.76 -26.58 12.80
N GLN A 74 8.15 -27.51 13.69
CA GLN A 74 7.87 -27.41 15.13
C GLN A 74 8.52 -26.17 15.75
N THR A 75 9.75 -25.85 15.36
CA THR A 75 10.48 -24.68 15.84
C THR A 75 9.78 -23.39 15.45
N MET A 76 9.34 -23.28 14.18
CA MET A 76 8.60 -22.13 13.68
C MET A 76 7.23 -22.01 14.36
N LEU A 77 6.47 -23.10 14.48
CA LEU A 77 5.17 -23.08 15.15
C LEU A 77 5.27 -22.64 16.61
N ASN A 78 6.25 -23.14 17.35
CA ASN A 78 6.47 -22.71 18.74
C ASN A 78 6.75 -21.22 18.82
N THR A 79 7.62 -20.71 17.93
CA THR A 79 7.97 -19.29 17.88
C THR A 79 6.77 -18.41 17.56
N TYR A 80 5.96 -18.79 16.57
CA TYR A 80 4.80 -18.01 16.13
C TYR A 80 3.64 -18.05 17.12
N ASN A 81 3.41 -19.20 17.75
CA ASN A 81 2.39 -19.33 18.80
C ASN A 81 2.76 -18.56 20.07
N ASP A 82 4.06 -18.41 20.38
CA ASP A 82 4.53 -17.65 21.53
C ASP A 82 4.51 -16.13 21.26
N LYS A 83 5.14 -15.69 20.17
CA LYS A 83 5.41 -14.26 19.94
C LYS A 83 4.37 -13.55 19.10
N TYR A 84 3.73 -14.26 18.18
CA TYR A 84 2.97 -13.64 17.09
C TYR A 84 1.49 -14.06 17.09
N LEU A 85 1.00 -14.73 18.13
CA LEU A 85 -0.37 -15.29 18.23
C LEU A 85 -1.48 -14.30 17.87
N LEU A 86 -1.29 -13.01 18.20
CA LEU A 86 -2.29 -11.96 17.99
C LEU A 86 -2.02 -11.10 16.74
N TYR A 87 -0.99 -11.41 15.96
CA TYR A 87 -0.65 -10.63 14.76
C TYR A 87 -1.68 -10.89 13.66
N PRO A 88 -2.40 -9.88 13.16
CA PRO A 88 -3.43 -10.09 12.14
C PRO A 88 -2.86 -10.37 10.76
N VAL A 89 -1.67 -9.87 10.48
CA VAL A 89 -0.97 -10.10 9.21
C VAL A 89 0.44 -10.61 9.48
N LEU A 90 0.82 -11.67 8.77
CA LEU A 90 2.17 -12.24 8.78
C LEU A 90 2.76 -12.19 7.37
N TYR A 91 4.07 -11.90 7.26
CA TYR A 91 4.75 -11.78 5.96
C TYR A 91 5.92 -12.75 5.90
N PHE A 92 5.98 -13.53 4.82
CA PHE A 92 7.01 -14.52 4.59
C PHE A 92 7.64 -14.34 3.21
N TYR A 93 8.94 -14.55 3.14
CA TYR A 93 9.67 -14.80 1.90
C TYR A 93 9.89 -16.30 1.76
N GLY A 94 9.30 -16.87 0.72
CA GLY A 94 9.32 -18.29 0.41
C GLY A 94 8.05 -19.02 0.81
N PHE A 95 7.51 -19.80 -0.12
CA PHE A 95 6.34 -20.64 0.12
C PHE A 95 6.67 -21.92 0.89
N GLY A 96 7.89 -22.44 0.71
CA GLY A 96 8.32 -23.68 1.34
C GLY A 96 7.44 -24.87 0.94
N ASN A 97 7.21 -25.80 1.86
CA ASN A 97 6.24 -26.88 1.67
C ASN A 97 4.79 -26.49 2.01
N GLY A 98 4.56 -25.23 2.42
CA GLY A 98 3.25 -24.67 2.76
C GLY A 98 2.57 -25.20 4.04
N ILE A 99 3.13 -26.20 4.72
CA ILE A 99 2.52 -26.83 5.91
C ILE A 99 2.42 -25.82 7.06
N LEU A 100 3.46 -25.00 7.24
CA LEU A 100 3.47 -23.94 8.25
C LEU A 100 2.24 -23.03 8.11
N PHE A 101 1.90 -22.62 6.90
CA PHE A 101 0.76 -21.73 6.66
C PHE A 101 -0.57 -22.39 6.98
N LYS A 102 -0.74 -23.69 6.67
CA LYS A 102 -1.95 -24.42 7.05
C LYS A 102 -2.15 -24.45 8.56
N ALA A 103 -1.06 -24.67 9.29
CA ALA A 103 -1.08 -24.73 10.74
C ALA A 103 -1.33 -23.34 11.35
N LEU A 104 -0.62 -22.30 10.89
CA LEU A 104 -0.82 -20.93 11.37
C LEU A 104 -2.25 -20.44 11.07
N LEU A 105 -2.80 -20.71 9.90
CA LEU A 105 -4.16 -20.27 9.54
C LEU A 105 -5.29 -20.99 10.32
N GLN A 106 -5.00 -21.99 11.14
CA GLN A 106 -5.99 -22.47 12.12
C GLN A 106 -6.30 -21.41 13.18
N ASN A 107 -5.37 -20.50 13.45
CA ASN A 107 -5.59 -19.36 14.32
C ASN A 107 -6.45 -18.29 13.61
N LYS A 108 -7.62 -17.98 14.18
CA LYS A 108 -8.56 -16.99 13.63
C LYS A 108 -8.07 -15.54 13.75
N ASN A 109 -7.10 -15.28 14.62
CA ASN A 109 -6.51 -13.94 14.74
C ASN A 109 -5.68 -13.58 13.51
N HIS A 110 -5.06 -14.57 12.85
CA HIS A 110 -4.34 -14.35 11.59
C HIS A 110 -5.35 -14.17 10.45
N GLN A 111 -5.57 -12.91 10.07
CA GLN A 111 -6.44 -12.52 8.97
C GLN A 111 -5.79 -12.86 7.63
N HIS A 112 -4.52 -12.51 7.46
CA HIS A 112 -3.76 -12.74 6.23
C HIS A 112 -2.34 -13.27 6.52
N ILE A 113 -1.92 -14.28 5.77
CA ILE A 113 -0.52 -14.64 5.59
C ILE A 113 -0.14 -14.25 4.16
N VAL A 114 0.84 -13.37 4.03
CA VAL A 114 1.32 -12.86 2.75
C VAL A 114 2.65 -13.51 2.46
N VAL A 115 2.73 -14.23 1.36
CA VAL A 115 3.88 -15.03 0.98
C VAL A 115 4.43 -14.53 -0.35
N PHE A 116 5.68 -14.08 -0.31
CA PHE A 116 6.42 -13.66 -1.48
C PHE A 116 7.27 -14.83 -1.97
N GLU A 117 7.03 -15.30 -3.18
CA GLU A 117 7.75 -16.44 -3.77
C GLU A 117 8.41 -16.02 -5.08
N LYS A 118 9.70 -16.33 -5.22
CA LYS A 118 10.46 -16.07 -6.43
C LYS A 118 10.37 -17.25 -7.40
N ASP A 119 10.39 -18.46 -6.87
CA ASP A 119 10.40 -19.70 -7.63
C ASP A 119 9.04 -20.39 -7.58
N ILE A 120 8.16 -19.98 -8.49
CA ILE A 120 6.77 -20.43 -8.52
C ILE A 120 6.60 -21.93 -8.82
N GLU A 121 7.67 -22.61 -9.24
CA GLU A 121 7.66 -24.06 -9.38
C GLU A 121 7.47 -24.78 -8.04
N ILE A 122 7.92 -24.18 -6.92
CA ILE A 122 7.66 -24.69 -5.57
C ILE A 122 6.16 -24.75 -5.32
N ILE A 123 5.45 -23.64 -5.58
CA ILE A 123 3.98 -23.56 -5.45
C ILE A 123 3.33 -24.58 -6.37
N TRP A 124 3.80 -24.68 -7.61
CA TRP A 124 3.27 -25.63 -8.59
C TRP A 124 3.34 -27.07 -8.09
N VAL A 125 4.48 -27.51 -7.55
CA VAL A 125 4.59 -28.86 -6.97
C VAL A 125 3.65 -29.00 -5.78
N ILE A 126 3.68 -28.08 -4.82
CA ILE A 126 2.91 -28.21 -3.58
C ILE A 126 1.39 -28.16 -3.81
N PHE A 127 0.91 -27.40 -4.79
CA PHE A 127 -0.52 -27.36 -5.14
C PHE A 127 -1.05 -28.69 -5.67
N HIS A 128 -0.19 -29.59 -6.14
CA HIS A 128 -0.57 -30.97 -6.48
C HIS A 128 -0.62 -31.89 -5.25
N ILE A 129 -0.08 -31.48 -4.11
CA ILE A 129 0.08 -32.30 -2.90
C ILE A 129 -0.87 -31.88 -1.78
N LEU A 130 -1.09 -30.58 -1.60
CA LEU A 130 -1.87 -30.01 -0.49
C LEU A 130 -3.02 -29.13 -0.99
N ASP A 131 -4.17 -29.22 -0.33
CA ASP A 131 -5.36 -28.40 -0.62
C ASP A 131 -5.32 -27.06 0.11
N PHE A 132 -5.05 -25.96 -0.58
CA PHE A 132 -5.12 -24.59 -0.06
C PHE A 132 -6.37 -23.84 -0.50
N SER A 133 -7.33 -24.50 -1.14
CA SER A 133 -8.47 -23.83 -1.78
C SER A 133 -9.25 -22.94 -0.81
N SER A 134 -9.45 -23.37 0.43
CA SER A 134 -10.17 -22.59 1.43
C SER A 134 -9.40 -21.33 1.86
N GLU A 135 -8.10 -21.44 2.04
CA GLU A 135 -7.23 -20.37 2.50
C GLU A 135 -7.04 -19.31 1.39
N LEU A 136 -6.94 -19.76 0.14
CA LEU A 136 -6.82 -18.90 -1.05
C LEU A 136 -8.14 -18.18 -1.36
N GLN A 137 -9.27 -18.89 -1.36
CA GLN A 137 -10.58 -18.33 -1.70
C GLN A 137 -11.01 -17.23 -0.70
N ASN A 138 -10.67 -17.40 0.57
CA ASN A 138 -10.94 -16.42 1.62
C ASN A 138 -9.86 -15.32 1.74
N ALA A 139 -8.89 -15.30 0.81
CA ALA A 139 -7.72 -14.42 0.83
C ALA A 139 -6.91 -14.46 2.14
N ARG A 140 -7.06 -15.54 2.94
CA ARG A 140 -6.30 -15.72 4.18
C ARG A 140 -4.86 -16.11 3.89
N LEU A 141 -4.61 -16.75 2.75
CA LEU A 141 -3.28 -16.96 2.19
C LEU A 141 -3.17 -16.17 0.88
N MET A 142 -2.25 -15.21 0.84
CA MET A 142 -1.94 -14.42 -0.34
C MET A 142 -0.56 -14.81 -0.85
N ILE A 143 -0.48 -15.24 -2.11
CA ILE A 143 0.78 -15.65 -2.73
C ILE A 143 1.12 -14.65 -3.84
N LEU A 144 2.31 -14.08 -3.74
CA LEU A 144 2.79 -12.98 -4.58
C LEU A 144 4.11 -13.37 -5.22
N GLN A 145 4.17 -13.35 -6.55
CA GLN A 145 5.42 -13.59 -7.26
C GLN A 145 6.29 -12.34 -7.22
N THR A 146 7.52 -12.42 -6.71
CA THR A 146 8.33 -11.22 -6.46
C THR A 146 8.64 -10.43 -7.73
N SER A 147 8.82 -11.11 -8.86
CA SER A 147 9.13 -10.49 -10.15
C SER A 147 7.94 -9.77 -10.82
N SER A 148 6.71 -9.95 -10.34
CA SER A 148 5.52 -9.31 -10.94
C SER A 148 5.04 -8.08 -10.17
N LEU A 149 5.70 -7.70 -9.08
CA LEU A 149 5.27 -6.60 -8.23
C LEU A 149 5.86 -5.27 -8.70
N ASP A 150 4.98 -4.31 -9.01
CA ASP A 150 5.32 -2.96 -9.41
C ASP A 150 5.03 -1.94 -8.30
N ILE A 151 5.35 -0.67 -8.58
CA ILE A 151 5.19 0.44 -7.63
C ILE A 151 3.72 0.64 -7.25
N GLU A 152 2.81 0.47 -8.21
CA GLU A 152 1.37 0.61 -7.98
C GLU A 152 0.87 -0.46 -7.02
N PHE A 153 1.29 -1.72 -7.20
CA PHE A 153 1.01 -2.80 -6.26
C PHE A 153 1.45 -2.44 -4.84
N PHE A 154 2.71 -2.03 -4.65
CA PHE A 154 3.21 -1.71 -3.30
C PHE A 154 2.41 -0.57 -2.66
N SER A 155 2.12 0.49 -3.42
CA SER A 155 1.35 1.65 -2.94
C SER A 155 -0.06 1.24 -2.48
N ASN A 156 -0.78 0.50 -3.33
CA ASN A 156 -2.13 0.03 -3.05
C ASN A 156 -2.15 -0.95 -1.88
N PHE A 157 -1.22 -1.92 -1.89
CA PHE A 157 -1.09 -2.92 -0.85
C PHE A 157 -0.82 -2.29 0.52
N CYS A 158 0.21 -1.45 0.63
CA CYS A 158 0.63 -0.86 1.90
C CYS A 158 -0.36 0.16 2.46
N SER A 159 -1.19 0.78 1.61
CA SER A 159 -2.20 1.78 2.02
C SER A 159 -3.58 1.18 2.28
N SER A 160 -3.81 -0.09 1.90
CA SER A 160 -5.09 -0.76 2.10
C SER A 160 -5.22 -1.37 3.50
N LYS A 161 -6.46 -1.47 4.00
CA LYS A 161 -6.76 -2.22 5.23
C LYS A 161 -6.75 -3.73 4.93
N PRO A 162 -6.26 -4.58 5.86
CA PRO A 162 -5.73 -4.24 7.18
C PRO A 162 -4.22 -3.92 7.18
N PHE A 163 -3.51 -4.08 6.07
CA PHE A 163 -2.04 -3.95 5.99
C PHE A 163 -1.53 -2.60 6.53
N PHE A 164 -2.18 -1.49 6.15
CA PHE A 164 -1.83 -0.16 6.66
C PHE A 164 -1.96 -0.07 8.19
N GLN A 165 -3.04 -0.61 8.77
CA GLN A 165 -3.33 -0.52 10.21
C GLN A 165 -2.29 -1.27 11.05
N PHE A 166 -1.72 -2.34 10.50
CA PHE A 166 -0.72 -3.18 11.15
C PHE A 166 0.70 -2.95 10.59
N SER A 167 0.92 -1.88 9.84
CA SER A 167 2.22 -1.53 9.24
C SER A 167 3.35 -1.42 10.28
N ARG A 168 3.06 -0.95 11.50
CA ARG A 168 4.06 -0.82 12.58
C ARG A 168 4.66 -2.15 13.06
N ILE A 169 3.93 -3.25 12.89
CA ILE A 169 4.38 -4.59 13.31
C ILE A 169 4.89 -5.43 12.14
N TYR A 170 5.12 -4.81 10.98
CA TYR A 170 5.68 -5.46 9.80
C TYR A 170 7.10 -5.99 10.08
N PHE A 171 7.31 -7.25 9.70
CA PHE A 171 8.61 -7.87 9.49
C PHE A 171 8.46 -8.94 8.40
N LEU A 172 9.52 -9.18 7.63
CA LEU A 172 9.56 -10.21 6.60
C LEU A 172 10.34 -11.42 7.10
N GLU A 173 9.66 -12.52 7.38
CA GLU A 173 10.28 -13.77 7.82
C GLU A 173 10.82 -14.56 6.62
N LEU A 174 12.04 -15.08 6.72
CA LEU A 174 12.57 -16.01 5.72
C LEU A 174 12.09 -17.44 6.02
N MET A 175 11.40 -18.08 5.08
CA MET A 175 10.76 -19.38 5.33
C MET A 175 11.74 -20.49 5.71
N SER A 176 12.90 -20.52 5.07
CA SER A 176 13.97 -21.46 5.37
C SER A 176 15.29 -20.97 4.79
N HIS A 177 16.39 -21.60 5.23
CA HIS A 177 17.73 -21.29 4.73
C HIS A 177 17.89 -21.47 3.21
N TYR A 178 17.08 -22.31 2.55
CA TYR A 178 17.10 -22.43 1.07
C TYR A 178 16.94 -21.07 0.39
N TYR A 179 16.12 -20.19 0.96
CA TYR A 179 15.80 -18.89 0.38
C TYR A 179 16.92 -17.85 0.57
N GLU A 180 17.95 -18.12 1.38
CA GLU A 180 19.10 -17.21 1.53
C GLU A 180 19.83 -16.96 0.20
N ARG A 181 19.77 -17.91 -0.72
CA ARG A 181 20.33 -17.75 -2.07
C ARG A 181 19.68 -16.63 -2.89
N PHE A 182 18.50 -16.18 -2.49
CA PHE A 182 17.79 -15.05 -3.08
C PHE A 182 18.02 -13.75 -2.30
N HIS A 183 19.12 -13.65 -1.55
CA HIS A 183 19.45 -12.53 -0.66
C HIS A 183 19.12 -11.14 -1.23
N GLU A 184 19.59 -10.82 -2.44
CA GLU A 184 19.34 -9.52 -3.08
C GLU A 184 17.84 -9.25 -3.32
N ASP A 185 17.08 -10.29 -3.66
CA ASP A 185 15.64 -10.19 -3.88
C ASP A 185 14.90 -9.98 -2.56
N VAL A 186 15.28 -10.72 -1.51
CA VAL A 186 14.76 -10.59 -0.15
C VAL A 186 15.00 -9.18 0.38
N LEU A 187 16.24 -8.68 0.29
CA LEU A 187 16.61 -7.34 0.75
C LEU A 187 15.89 -6.26 -0.06
N GLY A 188 15.86 -6.38 -1.39
CA GLY A 188 15.19 -5.44 -2.27
C GLY A 188 13.68 -5.35 -2.00
N LEU A 189 13.03 -6.50 -1.83
CA LEU A 189 11.61 -6.57 -1.47
C LEU A 189 11.34 -5.97 -0.09
N ASN A 190 12.12 -6.37 0.92
CA ASN A 190 11.94 -5.89 2.29
C ASN A 190 12.12 -4.36 2.36
N LYS A 191 13.13 -3.83 1.66
CA LYS A 191 13.35 -2.39 1.55
C LYS A 191 12.16 -1.67 0.93
N LYS A 192 11.64 -2.16 -0.21
CA LYS A 192 10.47 -1.57 -0.88
C LYS A 192 9.23 -1.56 0.00
N LEU A 193 8.94 -2.67 0.68
CA LEU A 193 7.81 -2.77 1.62
C LEU A 193 7.98 -1.80 2.80
N ALA A 194 9.14 -1.79 3.45
CA ALA A 194 9.41 -0.91 4.57
C ALA A 194 9.32 0.58 4.18
N GLU A 195 9.89 0.96 3.04
CA GLU A 195 9.81 2.32 2.51
C GLU A 195 8.37 2.70 2.17
N THR A 196 7.61 1.81 1.53
CA THR A 196 6.24 2.11 1.11
C THR A 196 5.27 2.17 2.30
N PHE A 197 5.42 1.30 3.29
CA PHE A 197 4.72 1.45 4.57
C PHE A 197 5.05 2.78 5.24
N LYS A 198 6.34 3.17 5.28
CA LYS A 198 6.74 4.46 5.82
C LYS A 198 6.10 5.63 5.07
N TYR A 199 6.10 5.61 3.73
CA TYR A 199 5.46 6.64 2.92
C TYR A 199 3.96 6.71 3.17
N SER A 200 3.29 5.56 3.25
CA SER A 200 1.86 5.49 3.55
C SER A 200 1.55 6.05 4.94
N ILE A 201 2.38 5.76 5.95
CA ILE A 201 2.22 6.32 7.31
C ILE A 201 2.38 7.85 7.30
N LEU A 202 3.40 8.36 6.61
CA LEU A 202 3.67 9.79 6.53
C LEU A 202 2.58 10.55 5.77
N SER A 203 2.01 9.96 4.72
CA SER A 203 0.98 10.61 3.90
C SER A 203 -0.36 10.77 4.61
N HIS A 204 -0.66 9.93 5.60
CA HIS A 204 -1.88 10.06 6.42
C HIS A 204 -1.79 11.15 7.50
N GLY A 205 -0.60 11.72 7.71
CA GLY A 205 -0.34 12.66 8.79
C GLY A 205 -0.09 11.94 10.12
N ASN A 206 0.94 12.39 10.83
CA ASN A 206 1.36 11.83 12.11
C ASN A 206 1.59 12.89 13.18
N ASP A 207 1.20 14.15 12.94
CA ASP A 207 1.37 15.25 13.88
C ASP A 207 0.05 15.55 14.63
N PRO A 208 -0.07 15.17 15.92
CA PRO A 208 -1.24 15.48 16.71
C PRO A 208 -1.42 16.98 16.96
N LEU A 209 -0.34 17.78 16.95
CA LEU A 209 -0.44 19.24 17.12
C LEU A 209 -1.11 19.88 15.91
N ASP A 210 -0.73 19.49 14.68
CA ASP A 210 -1.40 19.96 13.46
C ASP A 210 -2.89 19.59 13.44
N ALA A 211 -3.22 18.36 13.87
CA ALA A 211 -4.61 17.93 13.98
C ALA A 211 -5.41 18.76 15.01
N LEU A 212 -4.84 19.01 16.19
CA LEU A 212 -5.46 19.82 17.23
C LEU A 212 -5.63 21.28 16.81
N GLN A 213 -4.62 21.87 16.15
CA GLN A 213 -4.69 23.22 15.60
C GLN A 213 -5.87 23.35 14.61
N GLY A 214 -6.05 22.36 13.73
CA GLY A 214 -7.18 22.34 12.80
C GLY A 214 -8.54 22.33 13.51
N ILE A 215 -8.67 21.53 14.58
CA ILE A 215 -9.90 21.46 15.39
C ILE A 215 -10.14 22.80 16.11
N GLU A 216 -9.11 23.35 16.75
CA GLU A 216 -9.18 24.60 17.48
C GLU A 216 -9.61 25.76 16.56
N GLN A 217 -8.93 25.94 15.42
CA GLN A 217 -9.26 26.97 14.45
C GLN A 217 -10.67 26.79 13.88
N PHE A 218 -11.12 25.54 13.65
CA PHE A 218 -12.50 25.27 13.22
C PHE A 218 -13.52 25.72 14.29
N VAL A 219 -13.26 25.43 15.57
CA VAL A 219 -14.14 25.84 16.67
C VAL A 219 -14.19 27.36 16.81
N TYR A 220 -13.06 28.07 16.71
CA TYR A 220 -13.06 29.54 16.76
C TYR A 220 -13.80 30.19 15.60
N ASN A 221 -13.75 29.59 14.40
CA ASN A 221 -14.45 30.10 13.22
C ASN A 221 -15.95 29.74 13.21
N LEU A 222 -16.38 28.76 14.01
CA LEU A 222 -17.74 28.24 13.98
C LEU A 222 -18.83 29.33 14.13
N PRO A 223 -18.74 30.32 15.05
CA PRO A 223 -19.75 31.37 15.17
C PRO A 223 -19.90 32.22 13.90
N GLN A 224 -18.80 32.51 13.21
CA GLN A 224 -18.84 33.26 11.94
C GLN A 224 -19.40 32.39 10.81
N MET A 225 -18.98 31.12 10.74
CA MET A 225 -19.44 30.19 9.71
C MET A 225 -20.95 29.96 9.74
N ILE A 226 -21.58 29.96 10.92
CA ILE A 226 -23.04 29.75 11.04
C ILE A 226 -23.86 31.02 10.79
N THR A 227 -23.27 32.21 10.90
CA THR A 227 -23.95 33.49 10.65
C THR A 227 -23.77 33.99 9.22
N HIS A 228 -22.83 33.42 8.46
CA HIS A 228 -22.52 33.79 7.08
C HIS A 228 -23.10 32.79 6.07
N PRO A 229 -23.22 33.19 4.78
CA PRO A 229 -23.69 32.29 3.74
C PRO A 229 -22.86 31.01 3.67
N SER A 230 -23.56 29.89 3.62
CA SER A 230 -22.97 28.57 3.44
C SER A 230 -22.39 28.38 2.04
N TYR A 231 -21.49 27.40 1.90
CA TYR A 231 -20.95 27.01 0.60
C TYR A 231 -22.06 26.64 -0.41
N LYS A 232 -23.15 26.02 0.05
CA LYS A 232 -24.30 25.67 -0.80
C LYS A 232 -25.01 26.92 -1.32
N GLU A 233 -25.22 27.92 -0.46
CA GLU A 233 -25.83 29.19 -0.85
C GLU A 233 -24.94 29.94 -1.85
N LEU A 234 -23.63 30.00 -1.58
CA LEU A 234 -22.64 30.58 -2.51
C LEU A 234 -22.76 29.94 -3.91
N LEU A 235 -22.71 28.60 -3.99
CA LEU A 235 -22.85 27.88 -5.25
C LEU A 235 -24.20 28.18 -5.92
N SER A 236 -25.30 28.20 -5.16
CA SER A 236 -26.63 28.44 -5.72
C SER A 236 -26.77 29.85 -6.31
N LYS A 237 -26.20 30.87 -5.64
CA LYS A 237 -26.28 32.28 -6.03
C LYS A 237 -25.40 32.59 -7.25
N ARG A 238 -24.30 31.85 -7.41
CA ARG A 238 -23.28 32.10 -8.44
C ARG A 238 -23.34 31.11 -9.61
N LYS A 239 -24.20 30.09 -9.52
CA LYS A 239 -24.40 29.14 -10.61
C LYS A 239 -24.84 29.89 -11.87
N ASN A 240 -24.11 29.71 -12.96
CA ASN A 240 -24.33 30.36 -14.24
C ASN A 240 -24.31 31.90 -14.18
N SER A 241 -23.67 32.51 -13.18
CA SER A 241 -23.59 33.98 -13.07
C SER A 241 -22.48 34.61 -13.92
N SER A 242 -21.54 33.81 -14.42
CA SER A 242 -20.43 34.25 -15.26
C SER A 242 -19.97 33.11 -16.16
N ASP A 243 -19.69 33.44 -17.42
CA ASP A 243 -19.15 32.49 -18.40
C ASP A 243 -17.62 32.35 -18.30
N THR A 244 -16.95 33.26 -17.57
CA THR A 244 -15.49 33.34 -17.52
C THR A 244 -15.01 33.56 -16.10
N ALA A 245 -14.05 32.73 -15.67
CA ALA A 245 -13.31 32.91 -14.44
C ALA A 245 -11.83 33.17 -14.74
N ILE A 246 -11.22 34.09 -13.99
CA ILE A 246 -9.78 34.34 -14.00
C ILE A 246 -9.23 33.89 -12.65
N ILE A 247 -8.27 32.96 -12.67
CA ILE A 247 -7.59 32.47 -11.46
C ILE A 247 -6.22 33.15 -11.39
N VAL A 248 -6.00 33.92 -10.33
CA VAL A 248 -4.81 34.74 -10.12
C VAL A 248 -3.93 34.13 -9.03
N SER A 249 -2.81 33.53 -9.45
CA SER A 249 -1.76 33.02 -8.55
C SER A 249 -0.59 33.99 -8.43
N THR A 250 0.24 33.79 -7.41
CA THR A 250 1.32 34.71 -6.98
C THR A 250 2.63 34.48 -7.75
N GLY A 251 2.56 33.99 -8.99
CA GLY A 251 3.75 33.79 -9.81
C GLY A 251 4.39 35.12 -10.26
N PRO A 252 5.71 35.20 -10.52
CA PRO A 252 6.37 36.43 -10.97
C PRO A 252 5.79 37.03 -12.27
N SER A 253 5.09 36.23 -13.07
CA SER A 253 4.40 36.67 -14.27
C SER A 253 3.19 37.56 -13.99
N LEU A 254 2.63 37.54 -12.76
CA LEU A 254 1.47 38.33 -12.37
C LEU A 254 1.67 39.81 -12.70
N THR A 255 2.82 40.39 -12.35
CA THR A 255 3.14 41.80 -12.58
C THR A 255 2.96 42.22 -14.05
N LYS A 256 3.31 41.34 -15.00
CA LYS A 256 3.15 41.59 -16.43
C LYS A 256 1.70 41.60 -16.87
N GLN A 257 0.83 40.87 -16.16
CA GLN A 257 -0.58 40.72 -16.47
C GLN A 257 -1.47 41.76 -15.78
N LEU A 258 -1.00 42.48 -14.76
CA LEU A 258 -1.79 43.46 -14.02
C LEU A 258 -2.51 44.49 -14.91
N PRO A 259 -1.87 45.09 -15.94
CA PRO A 259 -2.57 46.02 -16.84
C PRO A 259 -3.71 45.37 -17.61
N LEU A 260 -3.49 44.13 -18.07
CA LEU A 260 -4.50 43.35 -18.79
C LEU A 260 -5.64 42.94 -17.86
N LEU A 261 -5.30 42.42 -16.68
CA LEU A 261 -6.26 42.01 -15.66
C LEU A 261 -7.17 43.16 -15.28
N LYS A 262 -6.61 44.36 -15.04
CA LYS A 262 -7.39 45.57 -14.74
C LYS A 262 -8.37 45.95 -15.86
N LYS A 263 -7.95 45.80 -17.12
CA LYS A 263 -8.82 46.07 -18.29
C LYS A 263 -10.02 45.12 -18.38
N TYR A 264 -9.85 43.88 -17.92
CA TYR A 264 -10.87 42.83 -18.05
C TYR A 264 -11.55 42.45 -16.73
N ALA A 265 -11.23 43.13 -15.63
CA ALA A 265 -11.71 42.77 -14.29
C ALA A 265 -13.23 42.79 -14.18
N SER A 266 -13.93 43.69 -14.90
CA SER A 266 -15.39 43.77 -14.90
C SER A 266 -16.08 42.76 -15.83
N LYS A 267 -15.33 41.93 -16.57
CA LYS A 267 -15.87 40.99 -17.57
C LYS A 267 -15.74 39.52 -17.19
N ALA A 268 -15.11 39.23 -16.06
CA ALA A 268 -14.88 37.88 -15.59
C ALA A 268 -14.92 37.84 -14.07
N THR A 269 -15.23 36.68 -13.52
CA THR A 269 -15.15 36.46 -12.07
C THR A 269 -13.70 36.18 -11.69
N ILE A 270 -13.14 36.95 -10.76
CA ILE A 270 -11.75 36.83 -10.35
C ILE A 270 -11.65 36.05 -9.04
N PHE A 271 -10.94 34.94 -9.08
CA PHE A 271 -10.45 34.23 -7.91
C PHE A 271 -8.97 34.54 -7.75
N CYS A 272 -8.51 34.92 -6.57
CA CYS A 272 -7.09 35.05 -6.30
C CYS A 272 -6.66 34.18 -5.11
N ALA A 273 -5.41 33.71 -5.15
CA ALA A 273 -4.77 33.14 -3.97
C ALA A 273 -4.54 34.23 -2.92
N ASP A 274 -4.54 33.84 -1.64
CA ASP A 274 -4.22 34.69 -0.48
C ASP A 274 -3.09 35.71 -0.73
N SER A 275 -1.93 35.24 -1.16
CA SER A 275 -0.73 36.06 -1.40
C SER A 275 -0.81 36.95 -2.65
N SER A 276 -1.74 36.69 -3.57
CA SER A 276 -2.02 37.57 -4.71
C SER A 276 -2.85 38.79 -4.31
N TYR A 277 -3.66 38.68 -3.25
CA TYR A 277 -4.63 39.70 -2.89
C TYR A 277 -4.00 41.06 -2.57
N PRO A 278 -2.93 41.18 -1.75
CA PRO A 278 -2.25 42.46 -1.52
C PRO A 278 -1.71 43.10 -2.80
N ILE A 279 -1.23 42.29 -3.75
CA ILE A 279 -0.71 42.76 -5.03
C ILE A 279 -1.84 43.35 -5.87
N LEU A 280 -2.98 42.65 -5.95
CA LEU A 280 -4.16 43.12 -6.68
C LEU A 280 -4.74 44.40 -6.06
N ALA A 281 -4.85 44.45 -4.73
CA ALA A 281 -5.31 45.62 -3.99
C ALA A 281 -4.45 46.86 -4.29
N LYS A 282 -3.11 46.72 -4.25
CA LYS A 282 -2.16 47.79 -4.59
C LYS A 282 -2.33 48.34 -6.01
N HIS A 283 -2.85 47.54 -6.94
CA HIS A 283 -3.09 47.95 -8.33
C HIS A 283 -4.55 48.34 -8.61
N GLY A 284 -5.41 48.35 -7.57
CA GLY A 284 -6.81 48.70 -7.67
C GLY A 284 -7.62 47.68 -8.47
N ILE A 285 -7.36 46.39 -8.27
CA ILE A 285 -8.09 45.27 -8.88
C ILE A 285 -8.78 44.51 -7.75
N LYS A 286 -10.10 44.70 -7.55
CA LYS A 286 -10.88 44.00 -6.52
C LYS A 286 -11.24 42.59 -7.03
N PRO A 287 -10.72 41.51 -6.42
CA PRO A 287 -11.15 40.15 -6.79
C PRO A 287 -12.56 39.86 -6.24
N ASP A 288 -13.27 38.92 -6.85
CA ASP A 288 -14.56 38.44 -6.33
C ASP A 288 -14.37 37.45 -5.17
N TYR A 289 -13.27 36.68 -5.19
CA TYR A 289 -12.95 35.69 -4.17
C TYR A 289 -11.46 35.68 -3.87
N VAL A 290 -11.14 35.58 -2.58
CA VAL A 290 -9.78 35.28 -2.10
C VAL A 290 -9.80 33.87 -1.50
N CYS A 291 -8.88 33.03 -1.94
CA CYS A 291 -8.76 31.64 -1.51
C CYS A 291 -7.50 31.46 -0.65
N MET A 292 -7.70 30.99 0.58
CA MET A 292 -6.64 30.63 1.52
C MET A 292 -6.79 29.15 1.89
N LEU A 293 -5.70 28.39 1.79
CA LEU A 293 -5.68 26.96 2.11
C LEU A 293 -4.90 26.65 3.39
N GLU A 294 -3.80 27.36 3.58
CA GLU A 294 -2.89 27.13 4.69
C GLU A 294 -3.48 27.62 6.02
N ARG A 295 -3.11 26.96 7.12
CA ARG A 295 -3.57 27.27 8.48
C ARG A 295 -2.53 28.01 9.34
N SER A 296 -1.45 28.46 8.71
CA SER A 296 -0.31 29.08 9.39
C SER A 296 -0.56 30.57 9.68
N GLU A 297 0.03 31.07 10.77
CA GLU A 297 0.03 32.51 11.09
C GLU A 297 0.68 33.33 9.96
N PHE A 298 1.73 32.80 9.34
CA PHE A 298 2.41 33.48 8.22
C PHE A 298 1.47 33.77 7.06
N THR A 299 0.57 32.84 6.73
CA THR A 299 -0.40 33.06 5.64
C THR A 299 -1.46 34.10 6.03
N ALA A 300 -1.82 34.18 7.31
CA ALA A 300 -2.75 35.20 7.80
C ALA A 300 -2.20 36.63 7.64
N GLU A 301 -0.88 36.82 7.67
CA GLU A 301 -0.25 38.13 7.46
C GLU A 301 -0.55 38.75 6.10
N PHE A 302 -0.89 37.96 5.07
CA PHE A 302 -1.34 38.51 3.78
C PHE A 302 -2.64 39.33 3.88
N PHE A 303 -3.39 39.18 4.98
CA PHE A 303 -4.60 39.94 5.25
C PHE A 303 -4.39 41.02 6.32
N ASN A 304 -3.20 41.07 6.93
CA ASN A 304 -2.85 42.08 7.94
C ASN A 304 -2.35 43.38 7.28
N HIS A 305 -3.14 43.91 6.35
CA HIS A 305 -2.91 45.19 5.69
C HIS A 305 -4.13 46.10 5.88
N ASP A 306 -3.89 47.41 5.96
CA ASP A 306 -4.98 48.38 5.92
C ASP A 306 -5.46 48.54 4.47
N PHE A 307 -6.53 47.82 4.12
CA PHE A 307 -7.20 47.94 2.84
C PHE A 307 -8.18 49.13 2.77
N GLY A 308 -8.40 49.85 3.88
CA GLY A 308 -9.21 51.05 3.93
C GLY A 308 -10.62 50.87 3.33
N GLU A 309 -10.96 51.71 2.35
CA GLU A 309 -12.24 51.67 1.64
C GLU A 309 -12.29 50.60 0.53
N PHE A 310 -11.17 49.93 0.22
CA PHE A 310 -11.07 48.99 -0.90
C PHE A 310 -12.02 47.79 -0.76
N ASP A 311 -12.21 47.32 0.47
CA ASP A 311 -13.10 46.20 0.78
C ASP A 311 -14.53 46.61 1.08
N ARG A 312 -14.84 47.91 1.12
CA ARG A 312 -16.23 48.35 1.26
C ARG A 312 -16.99 48.05 -0.04
N ASP A 313 -18.24 47.64 0.14
CA ASP A 313 -19.19 47.34 -0.94
C ASP A 313 -19.98 48.59 -1.36
#